data_AF-A0A365T649-F1
#
_entry.id   AF-A0A365T649-F1
#
_cell.length_a   1.000
_cell.length_b   1.000
_cell.length_c   1.000
_cell.angle_alpha   90.00
_cell.angle_beta   90.00
_cell.angle_gamma   90.00
#
_symmetry.space_group_name_H-M   'P 1'
#
loop_
_entity.id
_entity.type
_entity.pdbx_description
1 polymer ?
#
loop_
_entity_poly.entity_id
_entity_poly.type
_entity_poly.pdbx_seq_one_letter_code
_entity_poly.pdbx_strand_id
1 'polypeptide(L)' 'MSFSDPVFTSLSFLVGGLICLLSGSLMVLTLLVSVKDANAEFVLLMSLIAFGFGAATVRVTAGLVLTWLAGLGPV' A
#
# COMPACT_ATOMS: atom_id res chain seq x y z
N MET A 1 5.84 -1.10 -19.25
CA MET A 1 6.32 0.14 -18.59
C MET A 1 7.41 -0.27 -17.61
N SER A 2 8.48 0.51 -17.52
CA SER A 2 9.71 0.17 -16.80
C SER A 2 9.76 0.86 -15.43
N PHE A 3 10.50 0.30 -14.47
CA PHE A 3 10.82 0.97 -13.19
C PHE A 3 11.66 2.25 -13.37
N SER A 4 12.17 2.51 -14.57
CA SER A 4 12.82 3.78 -14.90
C SER A 4 11.83 4.90 -15.20
N ASP A 5 10.54 4.58 -15.44
CA ASP A 5 9.52 5.57 -15.75
C ASP A 5 9.04 6.25 -14.44
N PRO A 6 9.22 7.58 -14.26
CA PRO A 6 8.87 8.29 -13.03
C PRO A 6 7.40 8.18 -12.68
N VAL A 7 6.54 8.33 -13.69
CA VAL A 7 5.07 8.32 -13.53
C VAL A 7 4.60 6.93 -13.13
N PHE A 8 5.15 5.88 -13.76
CA PHE A 8 4.82 4.50 -13.41
C PHE A 8 5.23 4.18 -11.97
N THR A 9 6.41 4.62 -11.56
CA THR A 9 6.97 4.33 -10.24
C THR A 9 6.24 5.09 -9.13
N SER A 10 5.89 6.36 -9.36
CA SER A 10 5.11 7.17 -8.40
C SER A 10 3.67 6.68 -8.28
N LEU A 11 3.03 6.31 -9.38
CA LEU A 11 1.70 5.68 -9.36
C LEU A 11 1.75 4.34 -8.62
N SER A 12 2.76 3.51 -8.87
CA SER A 12 2.94 2.23 -8.18
C SER A 12 3.13 2.41 -6.67
N PHE A 13 3.90 3.41 -6.25
CA PHE A 13 4.04 3.79 -4.84
C PHE A 13 2.70 4.21 -4.23
N LEU A 14 1.95 5.07 -4.94
CA LEU A 14 0.65 5.56 -4.47
C LEU A 14 -0.38 4.43 -4.37
N VAL A 15 -0.44 3.53 -5.36
CA VAL A 15 -1.30 2.36 -5.34
C VAL A 15 -0.93 1.43 -4.19
N GLY A 16 0.37 1.17 -3.96
CA GLY A 16 0.82 0.38 -2.81
C GLY A 16 0.37 1.00 -1.48
N GLY A 17 0.51 2.32 -1.34
CA GLY A 17 0.04 3.05 -0.16
C GLY A 17 -1.48 3.02 0.02
N LEU A 18 -2.23 3.14 -1.08
CA LEU A 18 -3.69 3.04 -1.08
C LEU A 18 -4.16 1.65 -0.64
N ILE A 19 -3.51 0.60 -1.13
CA ILE A 19 -3.81 -0.79 -0.74
C ILE A 19 -3.55 -0.97 0.77
N CYS A 20 -2.44 -0.45 1.29
CA CYS A 20 -2.18 -0.46 2.74
C CYS A 20 -3.26 0.28 3.53
N LEU A 21 -3.67 1.46 3.08
CA LEU A 21 -4.69 2.27 3.77
C LEU A 21 -6.05 1.58 3.79
N LEU A 22 -6.53 1.12 2.63
CA LEU A 22 -7.83 0.46 2.50
C LEU A 22 -7.84 -0.88 3.23
N SER A 23 -6.75 -1.63 3.16
CA SER A 23 -6.67 -2.91 3.82
C SER A 23 -6.56 -2.78 5.34
N GLY A 24 -5.73 -1.84 5.81
CA GLY A 24 -5.59 -1.54 7.24
C GLY A 24 -6.89 -1.00 7.83
N SER A 25 -7.62 -0.14 7.11
CA SER A 25 -8.91 0.39 7.57
C SER A 25 -9.96 -0.72 7.67
N LEU A 26 -10.03 -1.63 6.71
CA LEU A 26 -10.89 -2.81 6.78
C LEU A 26 -10.53 -3.69 7.98
N MET A 27 -9.24 -3.95 8.21
CA MET A 27 -8.78 -4.73 9.36
C MET A 27 -9.20 -4.09 10.69
N VAL A 28 -8.97 -2.78 10.85
CA VAL A 28 -9.37 -2.04 12.06
C VAL A 28 -10.89 -2.02 12.23
N LEU A 29 -11.64 -1.82 11.14
CA LEU A 29 -13.10 -1.80 11.18
C LEU A 29 -13.67 -3.17 11.57
N THR A 30 -13.13 -4.26 11.00
CA THR A 30 -13.54 -5.63 11.35
C THR A 30 -13.24 -5.96 12.81
N LEU A 31 -12.10 -5.50 13.34
CA LEU A 31 -11.78 -5.62 14.76
C LEU A 31 -12.73 -4.79 15.64
N LEU A 32 -13.02 -3.55 15.25
CA LEU A 32 -13.83 -2.62 16.03
C LEU A 32 -15.31 -3.04 16.11
N VAL A 33 -15.84 -3.58 15.02
CA VAL A 33 -17.23 -4.08 14.96
C VAL A 33 -17.35 -5.43 15.68
N SER A 34 -16.24 -6.07 16.08
CA SER A 34 -16.21 -7.34 16.83
C SER A 34 -17.11 -8.42 16.21
N VAL A 35 -17.13 -8.48 14.87
CA VAL A 35 -17.93 -9.47 14.13
C VAL A 35 -17.32 -10.84 14.38
N LYS A 36 -17.97 -11.67 15.19
CA LYS A 36 -17.52 -13.04 15.49
C LYS A 36 -18.20 -14.03 14.53
N ASP A 37 -17.93 -13.83 13.25
CA ASP A 37 -18.39 -14.70 12.16
C ASP A 37 -17.17 -15.20 11.37
N ALA A 38 -17.24 -16.41 10.83
CA ALA A 38 -16.18 -16.98 9.99
C ALA A 38 -15.82 -16.08 8.78
N ASN A 39 -16.78 -15.29 8.31
CA ASN A 39 -16.56 -14.30 7.25
C ASN A 39 -15.63 -13.15 7.68
N ALA A 40 -15.66 -12.77 8.96
CA ALA A 40 -14.81 -11.70 9.49
C ALA A 40 -13.34 -12.15 9.60
N GLU A 41 -13.10 -13.40 10.00
CA GLU A 41 -11.74 -13.99 10.03
C GLU A 41 -11.13 -14.05 8.63
N PHE A 42 -11.92 -14.43 7.62
CA PHE A 42 -11.49 -14.44 6.23
C PHE A 42 -11.15 -13.03 5.72
N VAL A 43 -11.99 -12.03 6.04
CA VAL A 43 -11.73 -10.62 5.69
C VAL A 43 -10.45 -10.13 6.36
N LEU A 44 -10.23 -10.43 7.64
CA LEU A 44 -8.99 -10.08 8.33
C LEU A 44 -7.75 -10.68 7.67
N LEU A 45 -7.79 -11.96 7.31
CA LEU A 45 -6.67 -12.64 6.63
C LEU A 45 -6.40 -12.03 5.25
N MET A 46 -7.45 -11.82 4.44
CA MET A 46 -7.30 -11.21 3.12
C MET A 46 -6.80 -9.76 3.20
N SER A 47 -7.27 -9.00 4.18
CA SER A 47 -6.74 -7.68 4.47
C SER A 47 -5.25 -7.75 4.83
N LEU A 48 -4.84 -8.66 5.71
CA LEU A 48 -3.43 -8.74 6.12
C LEU A 48 -2.50 -9.09 4.94
N ILE A 49 -2.95 -9.95 4.03
CA ILE A 49 -2.24 -10.28 2.79
C ILE A 49 -2.14 -9.06 1.87
N ALA A 50 -3.26 -8.37 1.63
CA ALA A 50 -3.29 -7.16 0.81
C ALA A 50 -2.41 -6.05 1.40
N PHE A 51 -2.42 -5.90 2.72
CA PHE A 51 -1.58 -4.95 3.44
C PHE A 51 -0.09 -5.26 3.24
N GLY A 52 0.31 -6.53 3.37
CA GLY A 52 1.69 -6.96 3.11
C GLY A 52 2.13 -6.70 1.67
N PHE A 53 1.26 -6.95 0.69
CA PHE A 53 1.53 -6.65 -0.72
C PHE A 53 1.69 -5.15 -0.97
N GLY A 54 0.79 -4.32 -0.43
CA GLY A 54 0.89 -2.87 -0.50
C GLY A 54 2.21 -2.36 0.10
N ALA A 55 2.59 -2.88 1.28
CA ALA A 55 3.79 -2.46 1.99
C ALA A 55 5.06 -2.86 1.23
N ALA A 56 5.09 -4.06 0.64
CA ALA A 56 6.17 -4.49 -0.24
C ALA A 56 6.29 -3.59 -1.47
N THR A 57 5.16 -3.25 -2.09
CA THR A 57 5.12 -2.36 -3.26
C THR A 57 5.65 -0.97 -2.93
N VAL A 58 5.21 -0.39 -1.80
CA VAL A 58 5.72 0.88 -1.27
C VAL A 58 7.21 0.79 -1.02
N ARG A 59 7.70 -0.28 -0.38
CA ARG A 59 9.13 -0.46 -0.09
C ARG A 59 9.98 -0.49 -1.35
N VAL A 60 9.54 -1.21 -2.39
CA VAL A 60 10.27 -1.33 -3.67
C VAL A 60 10.32 0.02 -4.41
N THR A 61 9.26 0.81 -4.32
CA THR A 61 9.11 2.05 -5.09
C THR A 61 9.60 3.29 -4.33
N ALA A 62 9.66 3.25 -2.99
CA ALA A 62 10.01 4.39 -2.14
C ALA A 62 11.37 5.02 -2.49
N GLY A 63 12.40 4.19 -2.68
CA GLY A 63 13.74 4.66 -3.01
C GLY A 63 13.76 5.43 -4.33
N LEU A 64 13.12 4.89 -5.36
CA LEU A 64 13.04 5.49 -6.69
C LEU A 64 12.23 6.81 -6.67
N VAL A 65 11.12 6.84 -5.94
CA VAL A 65 10.31 8.04 -5.76
C VAL A 65 11.09 9.13 -5.04
N LEU A 66 11.81 8.80 -3.96
CA LEU A 66 12.63 9.75 -3.22
C LEU A 66 13.78 10.31 -4.05
N THR A 67 14.47 9.47 -4.84
CA THR A 67 15.52 9.94 -5.75
C THR A 67 14.99 10.88 -6.83
N TRP A 68 13.80 10.57 -7.37
CA TRP A 68 13.13 11.46 -8.32
C TRP A 68 12.73 12.79 -7.70
N LEU A 69 12.16 12.75 -6.49
CA LEU A 69 11.74 13.95 -5.76
C LEU A 69 12.94 14.83 -5.37
N ALA A 70 14.06 14.21 -4.99
CA ALA A 70 15.31 14.92 -4.69
C ALA A 70 15.90 15.59 -5.94
N GLY A 71 15.74 14.98 -7.12
CA GLY A 71 16.13 15.57 -8.41
C GLY A 71 15.29 16.78 -8.84
N LEU A 72 14.16 17.02 -8.18
CA LEU A 72 13.29 18.20 -8.38
C LEU A 72 13.59 19.34 -7.37
N GLY A 73 14.63 19.20 -6.52
CA GLY A 73 15.10 20.22 -5.56
C GLY A 73 15.57 21.53 -6.23
N PRO A 74 15.66 22.65 -5.46
CA PRO A 74 15.46 24.00 -5.95
C PRO A 74 16.55 24.44 -6.96
N VAL A 75 16.09 25.07 -8.04
CA VAL A 75 16.90 25.95 -8.90
C VAL A 75 17.22 27.23 -8.14
#